data_AF-Q381P4-F1
#
_entry.id   AF-Q381P4-F1
#
_cell.length_a   1.000
_cell.length_b   1.000
_cell.length_c   1.000
_cell.angle_alpha   90.00
_cell.angle_beta   90.00
_cell.angle_gamma   90.00
#
_symmetry.space_group_name_H-M   'P 1'
#
loop_
_entity.id
_entity.type
_entity.pdbx_description
1 polymer ?
#
loop_
_entity_poly.entity_id
_entity_poly.type
_entity_poly.pdbx_seq_one_letter_code
_entity_poly.pdbx_strand_id
1 'polypeptide(L)'
;MRPTDVACVFYRHETLGQSEPIKVCEKISDVFHTVEHHVGKGAAAVPTSNADDDNMSVLHRHLSALAHQESLSMMASYAGYTVQTRSHIAEDLSEKSAELLWKHAAHRAAASIFGTDRCTPRRRALVMGVYITRTSANYFTVGIVTQGDTRDPRIRKAITTLSGTHKLTRLDSELQICAAHRSMSIRLWWEPRSDRVTPRSVMPPIRVILEREQQELSKTCVTYMTGYGAVNIFLCRPVASKLLGTTRKLLNTGECHPTEDAAAWFDGRRFPSCAKETQQRRRLTVVLYFNDLHPVEVGEHLVGVEVEPLPPFRPFVPSQYAHLPPFLVVGRSGA
;
A
#
# COMPACT_ATOMS: atom_id res chain seq x y z
N MET A 1 -21.01 -12.42 -16.62
CA MET A 1 -20.16 -13.32 -17.44
C MET A 1 -18.96 -13.74 -16.60
N ARG A 2 -18.69 -15.03 -16.45
CA ARG A 2 -17.46 -15.50 -15.78
C ARG A 2 -16.33 -15.33 -16.80
N PRO A 3 -15.18 -14.70 -16.48
CA PRO A 3 -13.99 -14.92 -17.30
C PRO A 3 -13.67 -16.40 -17.16
N THR A 4 -13.95 -17.18 -18.22
CA THR A 4 -13.73 -18.62 -18.24
C THR A 4 -12.26 -18.96 -18.35
N ASP A 5 -11.43 -18.03 -18.81
CA ASP A 5 -10.04 -18.30 -19.10
C ASP A 5 -9.13 -17.72 -18.01
N VAL A 6 -8.38 -18.63 -17.39
CA VAL A 6 -7.32 -18.27 -16.45
C VAL A 6 -6.18 -17.67 -17.24
N ALA A 7 -5.88 -16.40 -16.99
CA ALA A 7 -4.70 -15.72 -17.51
C ALA A 7 -3.79 -15.21 -16.39
N CYS A 8 -2.51 -14.99 -16.71
CA CYS A 8 -1.60 -14.15 -15.93
C CYS A 8 -1.58 -12.75 -16.54
N VAL A 9 -1.79 -11.71 -15.73
CA VAL A 9 -1.83 -10.32 -16.15
C VAL A 9 -0.66 -9.57 -15.51
N PHE A 10 0.10 -8.87 -16.32
CA PHE A 10 1.21 -8.02 -15.90
C PHE A 10 0.73 -6.58 -15.77
N TYR A 11 1.05 -5.94 -14.65
CA TYR A 11 0.65 -4.56 -14.36
C TYR A 11 1.84 -3.70 -13.98
N ARG A 12 1.89 -2.47 -14.50
CA ARG A 12 2.69 -1.38 -13.93
C ARG A 12 1.82 -0.62 -12.94
N HIS A 13 2.36 -0.36 -11.76
CA HIS A 13 1.72 0.40 -10.71
C HIS A 13 2.57 1.63 -10.40
N GLU A 14 2.11 2.78 -10.87
CA GLU A 14 2.74 4.07 -10.55
C GLU A 14 2.22 4.59 -9.22
N THR A 15 0.90 4.55 -9.04
CA THR A 15 0.24 4.89 -7.78
C THR A 15 -0.88 3.88 -7.48
N LEU A 16 -1.45 3.97 -6.28
CA LEU A 16 -2.58 3.12 -5.89
C LEU A 16 -3.80 3.29 -6.83
N GLY A 17 -3.97 4.47 -7.43
CA GLY A 17 -5.05 4.74 -8.39
C GLY A 17 -4.64 4.57 -9.86
N GLN A 18 -3.34 4.46 -10.16
CA GLN A 18 -2.81 4.36 -11.51
C GLN A 18 -2.09 3.02 -11.67
N SER A 19 -2.84 2.03 -12.13
CA SER A 19 -2.33 0.71 -12.47
C SER A 19 -2.71 0.39 -13.92
N GLU A 20 -1.71 0.17 -14.77
CA GLU A 20 -1.88 -0.09 -16.20
C GLU A 20 -1.56 -1.55 -16.52
N PRO A 21 -2.43 -2.29 -17.20
CA PRO A 21 -2.10 -3.62 -17.70
C PRO A 21 -1.11 -3.53 -18.86
N ILE A 22 0.07 -4.13 -18.71
CA ILE A 22 1.11 -4.20 -19.75
C ILE A 22 0.83 -5.35 -20.72
N LYS A 23 0.51 -6.53 -20.18
CA LYS A 23 0.38 -7.76 -20.97
C LYS A 23 -0.55 -8.76 -20.28
N VAL A 24 -1.36 -9.45 -21.08
CA VAL A 24 -2.15 -10.61 -20.66
C VAL A 24 -1.56 -11.84 -21.34
N CYS A 25 -1.33 -12.89 -20.55
CA CYS A 25 -0.81 -14.17 -21.00
C CYS A 25 -1.82 -15.27 -20.64
N GLU A 26 -2.36 -15.96 -21.64
CA GLU A 26 -3.36 -17.03 -21.46
C GLU A 26 -2.71 -18.41 -21.41
N LYS A 27 -1.43 -18.52 -21.76
CA LYS A 27 -0.65 -19.75 -21.68
C LYS A 27 0.61 -19.53 -20.87
N ILE A 28 1.07 -20.60 -20.24
CA ILE A 28 2.33 -20.61 -19.50
C ILE A 28 3.53 -20.27 -20.42
N SER A 29 3.50 -20.71 -21.67
CA SER A 29 4.50 -20.36 -22.69
C SER A 29 4.61 -18.86 -22.89
N ASP A 30 3.48 -18.15 -22.90
CA ASP A 30 3.44 -16.70 -23.13
C ASP A 30 4.07 -15.96 -21.96
N VAL A 31 3.86 -16.45 -20.73
CA VAL A 31 4.55 -15.93 -19.54
C VAL A 31 6.06 -16.14 -19.68
N PHE A 32 6.50 -17.34 -20.03
CA PHE A 32 7.93 -17.59 -20.23
C PHE A 32 8.51 -16.67 -21.30
N HIS A 33 7.87 -16.49 -22.46
CA HIS A 33 8.34 -15.55 -23.48
C HIS A 33 8.32 -14.09 -23.05
N THR A 34 7.40 -13.71 -22.15
CA THR A 34 7.28 -12.33 -21.67
C THR A 34 8.36 -12.02 -20.61
N VAL A 35 8.64 -13.00 -19.74
CA VAL A 35 9.58 -12.89 -18.61
C VAL A 35 11.02 -13.19 -19.04
N GLU A 36 11.23 -14.20 -19.88
CA GLU A 36 12.53 -14.57 -20.43
C GLU A 36 12.86 -13.80 -21.70
N HIS A 37 14.16 -13.63 -21.87
CA HIS A 37 14.79 -13.26 -23.13
C HIS A 37 15.19 -14.55 -23.86
N HIS A 38 14.69 -14.76 -25.08
CA HIS A 38 15.36 -15.70 -25.97
C HIS A 38 16.60 -15.01 -26.54
N VAL A 39 17.75 -15.19 -25.87
CA VAL A 39 19.03 -15.09 -26.60
C VAL A 39 18.91 -16.19 -27.63
N GLY A 40 18.63 -15.85 -28.88
CA GLY A 40 18.71 -16.81 -29.96
C GLY A 40 20.08 -17.48 -29.87
N LYS A 41 20.10 -18.77 -29.51
CA LYS A 41 21.15 -19.68 -29.95
C LYS A 41 20.99 -19.80 -31.47
N GLY A 42 21.46 -18.79 -32.19
CA GLY A 42 21.60 -18.77 -33.64
C GLY A 42 23.00 -18.22 -33.92
N ALA A 43 23.96 -19.09 -34.18
CA ALA A 43 24.44 -19.31 -35.54
C ALA A 43 25.06 -18.04 -36.13
N ALA A 44 26.38 -17.95 -35.99
CA ALA A 44 27.32 -17.22 -36.84
C ALA A 44 26.71 -16.26 -37.88
N ALA A 45 26.58 -14.98 -37.54
CA ALA A 45 26.45 -13.92 -38.53
C ALA A 45 27.15 -12.65 -38.04
N VAL A 46 27.91 -12.09 -38.95
CA VAL A 46 28.87 -10.99 -38.85
C VAL A 46 28.30 -9.74 -38.16
N PRO A 47 29.07 -9.05 -37.29
CA PRO A 47 28.60 -7.86 -36.58
C PRO A 47 28.49 -6.68 -37.54
N THR A 48 27.28 -6.19 -37.76
CA THR A 48 27.04 -4.91 -38.42
C THR A 48 26.09 -4.06 -37.58
N SER A 49 26.61 -2.91 -37.16
CA SER A 49 25.92 -1.67 -36.79
C SER A 49 24.74 -1.69 -35.77
N ASN A 50 25.00 -1.10 -34.61
CA ASN A 50 24.10 -0.28 -33.77
C ASN A 50 22.71 -0.82 -33.36
N ALA A 51 22.51 -2.14 -33.34
CA ALA A 51 21.22 -2.75 -32.97
C ALA A 51 21.05 -3.08 -31.48
N ASP A 52 21.81 -2.45 -30.56
CA ASP A 52 21.76 -2.81 -29.13
C ASP A 52 20.47 -2.41 -28.40
N ASP A 53 19.63 -1.54 -29.00
CA ASP A 53 18.38 -1.08 -28.35
C ASP A 53 17.15 -1.98 -28.58
N ASP A 54 17.20 -2.91 -29.55
CA ASP A 54 16.01 -3.70 -29.93
C ASP A 54 15.94 -5.08 -29.26
N ASN A 55 16.87 -5.39 -28.36
CA ASN A 55 17.06 -6.75 -27.84
C ASN A 55 16.65 -6.95 -26.37
N MET A 56 15.95 -5.99 -25.76
CA MET A 56 15.46 -6.11 -24.39
C MET A 56 14.08 -6.73 -24.34
N SER A 57 13.85 -7.67 -23.40
CA SER A 57 12.48 -8.14 -23.15
C SER A 57 11.60 -6.95 -22.77
N VAL A 58 10.34 -6.97 -23.21
CA VAL A 58 9.38 -5.90 -22.91
C VAL A 58 9.36 -5.60 -21.40
N LEU A 59 9.41 -6.64 -20.56
CA LEU A 59 9.45 -6.49 -19.12
C LEU A 59 10.77 -5.95 -18.58
N HIS A 60 11.93 -6.27 -19.18
CA HIS A 60 13.20 -5.71 -18.73
C HIS A 60 13.21 -4.18 -18.90
N ARG A 61 12.68 -3.67 -20.02
CA ARG A 61 12.49 -2.22 -20.22
C ARG A 61 11.63 -1.60 -19.11
N HIS A 62 10.53 -2.26 -18.73
CA HIS A 62 9.68 -1.79 -17.64
C HIS A 62 10.37 -1.86 -16.28
N LEU A 63 11.15 -2.91 -16.00
CA LEU A 63 11.89 -3.07 -14.74
C LEU A 63 12.95 -1.97 -14.56
N SER A 64 13.77 -1.73 -15.58
CA SER A 64 14.81 -0.69 -15.53
C SER A 64 14.22 0.72 -15.50
N ALA A 65 13.01 0.90 -16.06
CA ALA A 65 12.28 2.17 -16.06
C ALA A 65 11.44 2.41 -14.80
N LEU A 66 11.39 1.48 -13.83
CA LEU A 66 10.64 1.69 -12.58
C LEU A 66 11.20 2.90 -11.85
N ALA A 67 10.38 3.92 -11.63
CA ALA A 67 10.74 5.03 -10.74
C ALA A 67 10.68 4.57 -9.27
N HIS A 68 11.21 5.39 -8.37
CA HIS A 68 11.15 5.10 -6.94
C HIS A 68 9.69 4.93 -6.49
N GLN A 69 9.40 3.86 -5.74
CA GLN A 69 8.09 3.44 -5.21
C GLN A 69 7.10 2.86 -6.24
N GLU A 70 7.44 2.90 -7.53
CA GLU A 70 6.69 2.19 -8.55
C GLU A 70 6.89 0.68 -8.42
N SER A 71 5.89 -0.07 -8.89
CA SER A 71 5.90 -1.52 -8.85
C SER A 71 5.52 -2.13 -10.19
N LEU A 72 6.10 -3.29 -10.50
CA LEU A 72 5.66 -4.18 -11.56
C LEU A 72 5.13 -5.45 -10.92
N SER A 73 3.98 -5.94 -11.37
CA SER A 73 3.42 -7.20 -10.86
C SER A 73 2.98 -8.14 -11.97
N MET A 74 2.94 -9.43 -11.66
CA MET A 74 2.28 -10.46 -12.42
C MET A 74 1.25 -11.14 -11.51
N MET A 75 -0.02 -11.12 -11.91
CA MET A 75 -1.13 -11.59 -11.08
C MET A 75 -2.04 -12.51 -11.87
N ALA A 76 -2.69 -13.45 -11.19
CA ALA A 76 -3.79 -14.20 -11.78
C ALA A 76 -4.94 -13.25 -12.17
N SER A 77 -5.53 -13.44 -13.34
CA SER A 77 -6.71 -12.70 -13.83
C SER A 77 -7.92 -12.75 -12.89
N TYR A 78 -8.04 -13.82 -12.11
CA TYR A 78 -9.08 -13.98 -11.10
C TYR A 78 -8.68 -13.42 -9.72
N ALA A 79 -7.52 -12.75 -9.61
CA ALA A 79 -7.02 -12.29 -8.32
C ALA A 79 -7.94 -11.24 -7.69
N GLY A 80 -8.67 -11.66 -6.66
CA GLY A 80 -9.42 -10.78 -5.78
C GLY A 80 -8.63 -10.56 -4.51
N TYR A 81 -8.11 -9.35 -4.31
CA TYR A 81 -7.42 -9.00 -3.08
C TYR A 81 -8.43 -8.84 -1.93
N THR A 82 -8.14 -9.47 -0.80
CA THR A 82 -9.00 -9.44 0.39
C THR A 82 -8.16 -9.15 1.62
N VAL A 83 -8.81 -8.99 2.78
CA VAL A 83 -8.12 -8.88 4.08
C VAL A 83 -7.30 -10.13 4.45
N GLN A 84 -7.47 -11.24 3.72
CA GLN A 84 -6.68 -12.47 3.88
C GLN A 84 -5.49 -12.54 2.91
N THR A 85 -5.40 -11.63 1.93
CA THR A 85 -4.27 -11.58 1.01
C THR A 85 -3.03 -11.18 1.79
N ARG A 86 -1.93 -11.91 1.59
CA ARG A 86 -0.64 -11.64 2.22
C ARG A 86 0.45 -11.55 1.18
N SER A 87 1.51 -10.83 1.53
CA SER A 87 2.76 -10.82 0.78
C SER A 87 3.93 -11.33 1.63
N HIS A 88 4.84 -12.04 0.98
CA HIS A 88 6.05 -12.59 1.57
C HIS A 88 7.24 -12.02 0.81
N ILE A 89 8.11 -11.33 1.53
CA ILE A 89 8.90 -10.24 0.97
C ILE A 89 10.38 -10.50 1.17
N ALA A 90 11.16 -10.28 0.12
CA ALA A 90 12.61 -10.08 0.18
C ALA A 90 12.90 -8.60 -0.10
N GLU A 91 13.51 -7.93 0.88
CA GLU A 91 13.84 -6.50 0.84
C GLU A 91 15.33 -6.28 0.51
N ASP A 92 15.68 -5.04 0.18
CA ASP A 92 17.06 -4.55 -0.02
C ASP A 92 17.89 -5.35 -1.04
N LEU A 93 17.22 -5.83 -2.11
CA LEU A 93 17.87 -6.56 -3.19
C LEU A 93 18.49 -5.59 -4.19
N SER A 94 19.70 -5.91 -4.67
CA SER A 94 20.24 -5.25 -5.87
C SER A 94 19.39 -5.57 -7.08
N GLU A 95 19.40 -4.70 -8.10
CA GLU A 95 18.62 -4.87 -9.34
C GLU A 95 18.73 -6.28 -9.93
N LYS A 96 19.97 -6.77 -10.14
CA LYS A 96 20.22 -8.12 -10.68
C LYS A 96 19.64 -9.23 -9.80
N SER A 97 19.74 -9.10 -8.48
CA SER A 97 19.24 -10.11 -7.53
C SER A 97 17.71 -10.10 -7.49
N ALA A 98 17.12 -8.91 -7.55
CA ALA A 98 15.68 -8.71 -7.56
C ALA A 98 15.06 -9.22 -8.87
N GLU A 99 15.67 -8.93 -10.02
CA GLU A 99 15.24 -9.44 -11.32
C GLU A 99 15.29 -10.97 -11.35
N LEU A 100 16.39 -11.59 -10.89
CA LEU A 100 16.52 -13.04 -10.86
C LEU A 100 15.43 -13.70 -10.00
N LEU A 101 15.22 -13.19 -8.78
CA LEU A 101 14.18 -13.69 -7.88
C LEU A 101 12.78 -13.48 -8.48
N TRP A 102 12.50 -12.29 -9.01
CA TRP A 102 11.20 -11.98 -9.58
C TRP A 102 10.88 -12.85 -10.79
N LYS A 103 11.83 -13.06 -11.72
CA LYS A 103 11.66 -13.97 -12.87
C LYS A 103 11.39 -15.40 -12.43
N HIS A 104 12.22 -15.93 -11.52
CA HIS A 104 12.03 -17.28 -10.97
C HIS A 104 10.66 -17.43 -10.29
N ALA A 105 10.30 -16.48 -9.44
CA ALA A 105 9.02 -16.49 -8.75
C ALA A 105 7.84 -16.33 -9.73
N ALA A 106 7.96 -15.50 -10.77
CA ALA A 106 6.95 -15.32 -11.82
C ALA A 106 6.71 -16.62 -12.59
N HIS A 107 7.77 -17.30 -13.04
CA HIS A 107 7.64 -18.60 -13.71
C HIS A 107 6.93 -19.64 -12.85
N ARG A 108 7.33 -19.74 -11.58
CA ARG A 108 6.76 -20.71 -10.64
C ARG A 108 5.33 -20.35 -10.25
N ALA A 109 5.01 -19.06 -10.11
CA ALA A 109 3.66 -18.58 -9.86
C ALA A 109 2.76 -18.86 -11.06
N ALA A 110 3.22 -18.60 -12.29
CA ALA A 110 2.47 -18.92 -13.51
C ALA A 110 2.24 -20.43 -13.65
N ALA A 111 3.25 -21.25 -13.39
CA ALA A 111 3.09 -22.71 -13.33
C ALA A 111 2.03 -23.12 -12.30
N SER A 112 1.98 -22.46 -11.14
CA SER A 112 0.94 -22.70 -10.14
C SER A 112 -0.44 -22.21 -10.60
N ILE A 113 -0.54 -21.09 -11.32
CA ILE A 113 -1.80 -20.48 -11.76
C ILE A 113 -2.42 -21.29 -12.90
N PHE A 114 -1.63 -21.71 -13.88
CA PHE A 114 -2.09 -22.55 -14.99
C PHE A 114 -2.23 -24.02 -14.59
N GLY A 115 -1.38 -24.51 -13.68
CA GLY A 115 -1.40 -25.90 -13.21
C GLY A 115 -2.57 -26.26 -12.30
N THR A 116 -3.47 -25.33 -11.96
CA THR A 116 -4.73 -25.64 -11.26
C THR A 116 -5.74 -26.30 -12.19
N ASP A 117 -5.36 -27.37 -12.89
CA ASP A 117 -6.13 -27.99 -13.98
C ASP A 117 -7.48 -28.60 -13.54
N ARG A 118 -7.81 -28.61 -12.24
CA ARG A 118 -8.99 -29.31 -11.70
C ARG A 118 -9.68 -28.67 -10.50
N CYS A 119 -9.33 -27.45 -10.13
CA CYS A 119 -9.97 -26.77 -9.00
C CYS A 119 -10.59 -25.47 -9.49
N THR A 120 -11.90 -25.32 -9.32
CA THR A 120 -12.61 -24.05 -9.50
C THR A 120 -11.74 -22.91 -8.95
N PRO A 121 -11.45 -21.84 -9.72
CA PRO A 121 -10.48 -20.80 -9.33
C PRO A 121 -10.77 -20.20 -7.95
N ARG A 122 -12.04 -20.22 -7.52
CA ARG A 122 -12.46 -19.72 -6.21
C ARG A 122 -11.99 -20.51 -4.99
N ARG A 123 -11.54 -21.77 -5.10
CA ARG A 123 -11.39 -22.60 -3.89
C ARG A 123 -9.98 -22.87 -3.39
N ARG A 124 -8.91 -22.73 -4.18
CA ARG A 124 -7.55 -23.13 -3.73
C ARG A 124 -6.39 -22.43 -4.45
N ALA A 125 -6.59 -21.25 -5.04
CA ALA A 125 -5.46 -20.48 -5.54
C ALA A 125 -4.68 -19.94 -4.33
N LEU A 126 -3.68 -20.70 -3.89
CA LEU A 126 -2.81 -20.33 -2.76
C LEU A 126 -1.92 -19.16 -3.17
N VAL A 127 -1.44 -19.18 -4.42
CA VAL A 127 -0.53 -18.20 -5.01
C VAL A 127 -1.32 -17.35 -5.99
N MET A 128 -1.29 -16.04 -5.78
CA MET A 128 -2.04 -15.07 -6.58
C MET A 128 -1.14 -14.34 -7.57
N GLY A 129 0.16 -14.23 -7.28
CA GLY A 129 1.08 -13.51 -8.14
C GLY A 129 2.38 -13.14 -7.44
N VAL A 130 3.14 -12.27 -8.11
CA VAL A 130 4.41 -11.73 -7.62
C VAL A 130 4.52 -10.26 -8.02
N TYR A 131 5.26 -9.48 -7.25
CA TYR A 131 5.58 -8.10 -7.61
C TYR A 131 7.02 -7.76 -7.27
N ILE A 132 7.51 -6.70 -7.90
CA ILE A 132 8.77 -6.04 -7.61
C ILE A 132 8.52 -4.55 -7.51
N THR A 133 9.11 -3.92 -6.50
CA THR A 133 8.98 -2.49 -6.21
C THR A 133 10.38 -1.91 -6.07
N ARG A 134 10.63 -0.75 -6.68
CA ARG A 134 11.89 -0.03 -6.49
C ARG A 134 11.84 0.77 -5.18
N THR A 135 12.59 0.34 -4.16
CA THR A 135 12.58 1.00 -2.85
C THR A 135 13.60 2.13 -2.76
N SER A 136 14.60 2.19 -3.62
CA SER A 136 15.53 3.32 -3.73
C SER A 136 16.19 3.34 -5.12
N ALA A 137 17.15 4.24 -5.34
CA ALA A 137 17.91 4.28 -6.59
C ALA A 137 18.53 2.91 -6.94
N ASN A 138 19.02 2.14 -5.96
CA ASN A 138 19.79 0.91 -6.23
C ASN A 138 19.19 -0.36 -5.61
N TYR A 139 18.08 -0.22 -4.87
CA TYR A 139 17.47 -1.31 -4.12
C TYR A 139 16.01 -1.55 -4.51
N PHE A 140 15.66 -2.82 -4.49
CA PHE A 140 14.35 -3.33 -4.87
C PHE A 140 13.84 -4.30 -3.81
N THR A 141 12.52 -4.41 -3.76
CA THR A 141 11.79 -5.36 -2.94
C THR A 141 10.99 -6.27 -3.83
N VAL A 142 11.08 -7.58 -3.63
CA VAL A 142 10.27 -8.57 -4.35
C VAL A 142 9.30 -9.22 -3.38
N GLY A 143 8.03 -9.28 -3.74
CA GLY A 143 7.00 -9.91 -2.92
C GLY A 143 6.23 -11.00 -3.66
N ILE A 144 6.02 -12.12 -2.98
CA ILE A 144 5.16 -13.21 -3.41
C ILE A 144 3.79 -13.01 -2.78
N VAL A 145 2.71 -13.04 -3.57
CA VAL A 145 1.35 -12.76 -3.11
C VAL A 145 0.55 -14.05 -2.99
N THR A 146 -0.06 -14.26 -1.82
CA THR A 146 -0.85 -15.46 -1.51
C THR A 146 -2.23 -15.11 -0.97
N GLN A 147 -3.17 -16.04 -1.11
CA GLN A 147 -4.47 -15.99 -0.44
C GLN A 147 -4.36 -16.80 0.88
N GLY A 148 -4.11 -16.10 1.99
CA GLY A 148 -3.85 -16.70 3.30
C GLY A 148 -2.40 -16.53 3.76
N ASP A 149 -2.08 -17.14 4.91
CA ASP A 149 -0.82 -16.96 5.63
C ASP A 149 -0.02 -18.27 5.82
N THR A 150 1.20 -18.16 6.35
CA THR A 150 2.14 -19.28 6.52
C THR A 150 1.70 -20.33 7.53
N ARG A 151 0.60 -20.13 8.27
CA ARG A 151 0.00 -21.17 9.11
C ARG A 151 -0.59 -22.29 8.28
N ASP A 152 -1.01 -22.00 7.04
CA ASP A 152 -1.35 -23.05 6.07
C ASP A 152 -0.06 -23.70 5.53
N PRO A 153 0.18 -25.00 5.80
CA PRO A 153 1.41 -25.68 5.36
C PRO A 153 1.55 -25.70 3.83
N ARG A 154 0.46 -25.58 3.08
CA ARG A 154 0.48 -25.51 1.62
C ARG A 154 1.03 -24.16 1.14
N ILE A 155 0.70 -23.08 1.83
CA ILE A 155 1.23 -21.73 1.56
C ILE A 155 2.73 -21.72 1.86
N ARG A 156 3.13 -22.24 3.01
CA ARG A 156 4.56 -22.36 3.38
C ARG A 156 5.36 -23.13 2.32
N LYS A 157 4.84 -24.27 1.84
CA LYS A 157 5.48 -25.06 0.76
C LYS A 157 5.57 -24.28 -0.55
N ALA A 158 4.50 -23.56 -0.93
CA ALA A 158 4.49 -22.75 -2.13
C ALA A 158 5.53 -21.63 -2.06
N ILE A 159 5.61 -20.93 -0.92
CA ILE A 159 6.58 -19.86 -0.68
C ILE A 159 8.01 -20.38 -0.82
N THR A 160 8.36 -21.51 -0.18
CA THR A 160 9.71 -22.09 -0.32
C THR A 160 10.05 -22.44 -1.77
N THR A 161 9.07 -22.87 -2.56
CA THR A 161 9.26 -23.18 -3.98
C THR A 161 9.47 -21.90 -4.81
N LEU A 162 8.71 -20.84 -4.51
CA LEU A 162 8.72 -19.56 -5.20
C LEU A 162 9.94 -18.71 -4.86
N SER A 163 10.43 -18.76 -3.61
CA SER A 163 11.61 -18.00 -3.18
C SER A 163 12.92 -18.63 -3.62
N GLY A 164 12.92 -19.94 -3.92
CA GLY A 164 14.14 -20.66 -4.31
C GLY A 164 15.21 -20.56 -3.22
N THR A 165 16.40 -20.10 -3.59
CA THR A 165 17.53 -19.90 -2.66
C THR A 165 17.48 -18.56 -1.91
N HIS A 166 16.58 -17.66 -2.28
CA HIS A 166 16.48 -16.35 -1.65
C HIS A 166 15.77 -16.43 -0.29
N LYS A 167 16.33 -15.74 0.70
CA LYS A 167 15.72 -15.59 2.03
C LYS A 167 14.70 -14.47 2.01
N LEU A 168 13.48 -14.76 2.48
CA LEU A 168 12.45 -13.75 2.71
C LEU A 168 12.68 -13.08 4.06
N THR A 169 12.68 -11.75 4.08
CA THR A 169 12.90 -10.92 5.27
C THR A 169 11.62 -10.76 6.08
N ARG A 170 10.45 -10.71 5.41
CA ARG A 170 9.14 -10.60 6.05
C ARG A 170 8.17 -11.62 5.49
N LEU A 171 7.42 -12.27 6.38
CA LEU A 171 6.35 -13.20 6.02
C LEU A 171 5.01 -12.61 6.46
N ASP A 172 3.94 -13.04 5.81
CA ASP A 172 2.56 -12.68 6.19
C ASP A 172 2.32 -11.17 6.33
N SER A 173 3.00 -10.39 5.49
CA SER A 173 2.88 -8.93 5.48
C SER A 173 1.69 -8.47 4.65
N GLU A 174 1.25 -7.23 4.88
CA GLU A 174 0.33 -6.53 3.98
C GLU A 174 0.99 -6.31 2.61
N LEU A 175 0.18 -6.31 1.55
CA LEU A 175 0.67 -6.23 0.17
C LEU A 175 1.41 -4.91 -0.08
N GLN A 176 2.71 -4.91 -0.43
CA GLN A 176 3.49 -3.66 -0.52
C GLN A 176 3.51 -2.93 -1.89
N ILE A 177 2.69 -3.33 -2.86
CA ILE A 177 2.53 -2.62 -4.16
C ILE A 177 2.11 -1.15 -3.98
N CYS A 178 3.00 -0.20 -4.26
CA CYS A 178 2.79 1.23 -3.99
C CYS A 178 2.65 1.57 -2.48
N ALA A 179 3.31 0.87 -1.56
CA ALA A 179 3.16 1.06 -0.09
C ALA A 179 3.44 2.48 0.37
N ALA A 180 4.48 3.10 -0.17
CA ALA A 180 4.86 4.46 0.16
C ALA A 180 3.82 5.51 -0.29
N HIS A 181 3.02 5.21 -1.32
CA HIS A 181 1.88 6.06 -1.70
C HIS A 181 0.67 5.93 -0.76
N ARG A 182 0.77 5.15 0.32
CA ARG A 182 -0.31 4.90 1.29
C ARG A 182 0.08 5.31 2.71
N SER A 183 1.37 5.54 2.94
CA SER A 183 1.88 5.94 4.25
C SER A 183 1.25 7.27 4.63
N MET A 184 0.40 7.23 5.65
CA MET A 184 -0.10 8.40 6.33
C MET A 184 0.06 8.21 7.84
N SER A 185 0.22 9.30 8.55
CA SER A 185 0.16 9.33 10.00
C SER A 185 -1.17 9.94 10.44
N ILE A 186 -1.68 9.45 11.56
CA ILE A 186 -2.83 10.03 12.25
C ILE A 186 -2.37 10.68 13.55
N ARG A 187 -2.79 11.92 13.76
CA ARG A 187 -2.58 12.66 15.00
C ARG A 187 -3.91 13.17 15.49
N LEU A 188 -4.12 13.08 16.79
CA LEU A 188 -5.31 13.58 17.44
C LEU A 188 -4.94 14.78 18.29
N TRP A 189 -5.76 15.81 18.22
CA TRP A 189 -5.66 16.95 19.11
C TRP A 189 -7.05 17.29 19.62
N TRP A 190 -7.15 17.65 20.89
CA TRP A 190 -8.36 18.19 21.47
C TRP A 190 -8.00 19.35 22.36
N GLU A 191 -8.89 20.31 22.50
CA GLU A 191 -8.61 21.48 23.32
C GLU A 191 -8.78 21.14 24.80
N PRO A 192 -7.76 21.38 25.66
CA PRO A 192 -7.92 21.23 27.09
C PRO A 192 -8.99 22.22 27.60
N ARG A 193 -9.99 21.73 28.32
CA ARG A 193 -10.94 22.58 29.07
C ARG A 193 -10.75 22.41 30.56
N SER A 194 -11.03 23.49 31.30
CA SER A 194 -11.13 23.48 32.77
C SER A 194 -12.37 22.76 33.27
N ASP A 195 -13.43 22.76 32.45
CA ASP A 195 -14.73 22.22 32.83
C ASP A 195 -14.74 20.70 32.72
N ARG A 196 -15.42 20.05 33.67
CA ARG A 196 -15.59 18.60 33.66
C ARG A 196 -16.58 18.21 32.56
N VAL A 197 -16.29 17.12 31.85
CA VAL A 197 -17.24 16.54 30.88
C VAL A 197 -18.40 15.91 31.65
N THR A 198 -19.63 16.27 31.30
CA THR A 198 -20.84 15.69 31.91
C THR A 198 -21.66 14.94 30.86
N PRO A 199 -22.49 13.95 31.27
CA PRO A 199 -23.38 13.25 30.36
C PRO A 199 -24.20 14.19 29.48
N ARG A 200 -24.27 13.88 28.18
CA ARG A 200 -25.02 14.60 27.14
C ARG A 200 -24.59 16.05 26.93
N SER A 201 -23.48 16.48 27.54
CA SER A 201 -22.85 17.77 27.23
C SER A 201 -21.89 17.62 26.06
N VAL A 202 -21.80 18.66 25.22
CA VAL A 202 -20.88 18.69 24.09
C VAL A 202 -19.44 18.75 24.60
N MET A 203 -18.64 17.79 24.16
CA MET A 203 -17.21 17.69 24.45
C MET A 203 -16.41 18.82 23.77
N PRO A 204 -15.19 19.10 24.25
CA PRO A 204 -14.25 19.92 23.49
C PRO A 204 -14.08 19.38 22.05
N PRO A 205 -13.93 20.26 21.04
CA PRO A 205 -13.67 19.85 19.67
C PRO A 205 -12.48 18.89 19.57
N ILE A 206 -12.68 17.78 18.87
CA ILE A 206 -11.61 16.84 18.54
C ILE A 206 -11.17 17.10 17.10
N ARG A 207 -9.89 17.39 16.92
CA ARG A 207 -9.22 17.49 15.62
C ARG A 207 -8.55 16.18 15.30
N VAL A 208 -8.91 15.61 14.16
CA VAL A 208 -8.20 14.49 13.54
C VAL A 208 -7.35 15.04 12.42
N ILE A 209 -6.04 14.89 12.56
CA ILE A 209 -5.04 15.40 11.63
C ILE A 209 -4.42 14.20 10.92
N LEU A 210 -4.59 14.12 9.61
CA LEU A 210 -3.97 13.11 8.77
C LEU A 210 -2.85 13.76 7.98
N GLU A 211 -1.65 13.21 8.06
CA GLU A 211 -0.47 13.74 7.36
C GLU A 211 0.10 12.69 6.41
N ARG A 212 0.48 13.12 5.21
CA ARG A 212 1.15 12.27 4.22
C ARG A 212 2.29 13.03 3.57
N GLU A 213 3.45 12.40 3.45
CA GLU A 213 4.54 12.91 2.62
C GLU A 213 4.22 12.65 1.15
N GLN A 214 4.34 13.69 0.32
CA GLN A 214 4.13 13.63 -1.12
C GLN A 214 5.35 14.19 -1.84
N GLN A 215 5.92 13.39 -2.76
CA GLN A 215 7.08 13.80 -3.55
C GLN A 215 6.67 14.77 -4.67
N GLU A 216 5.51 14.55 -5.30
CA GLU A 216 5.01 15.40 -6.39
C GLU A 216 3.52 15.67 -6.22
N LEU A 217 3.18 16.94 -6.00
CA LEU A 217 1.81 17.43 -6.20
C LEU A 217 1.68 17.74 -7.69
N SER A 218 1.12 16.81 -8.47
CA SER A 218 0.49 17.24 -9.71
C SER A 218 -0.59 18.25 -9.32
N LYS A 219 -0.49 19.48 -9.87
CA LYS A 219 -1.34 20.63 -9.50
C LYS A 219 -2.85 20.36 -9.54
N THR A 220 -3.25 19.27 -10.21
CA THR A 220 -4.63 18.88 -10.44
C THR A 220 -5.11 17.70 -9.60
N CYS A 221 -4.24 16.98 -8.88
CA CYS A 221 -4.64 15.75 -8.21
C CYS A 221 -5.02 16.01 -6.75
N VAL A 222 -6.26 16.45 -6.56
CA VAL A 222 -6.97 16.58 -5.29
C VAL A 222 -7.33 15.17 -4.75
N THR A 223 -6.37 14.26 -4.69
CA THR A 223 -6.59 12.92 -4.10
C THR A 223 -6.03 12.94 -2.68
N TYR A 224 -6.78 13.60 -1.78
CA TYR A 224 -6.34 13.98 -0.43
C TYR A 224 -5.62 12.87 0.35
N MET A 225 -6.12 11.63 0.30
CA MET A 225 -5.53 10.45 0.94
C MET A 225 -5.94 9.19 0.17
N THR A 226 -5.21 8.87 -0.90
CA THR A 226 -5.54 7.73 -1.78
C THR A 226 -5.74 6.43 -0.97
N GLY A 227 -6.92 5.82 -1.10
CA GLY A 227 -7.25 4.55 -0.46
C GLY A 227 -8.13 4.64 0.79
N TYR A 228 -8.31 5.82 1.36
CA TYR A 228 -9.18 6.05 2.52
C TYR A 228 -10.40 6.90 2.14
N GLY A 229 -11.53 6.65 2.80
CA GLY A 229 -12.80 7.30 2.48
C GLY A 229 -13.35 8.19 3.60
N ALA A 230 -13.14 7.80 4.85
CA ALA A 230 -13.73 8.46 6.00
C ALA A 230 -12.89 8.30 7.26
N VAL A 231 -13.20 9.10 8.27
CA VAL A 231 -12.74 8.94 9.65
C VAL A 231 -13.95 8.66 10.53
N ASN A 232 -13.84 7.65 11.37
CA ASN A 232 -14.82 7.29 12.39
C ASN A 232 -14.25 7.59 13.78
N ILE A 233 -15.06 8.21 14.63
CA ILE A 233 -14.79 8.43 16.05
C ILE A 233 -15.79 7.62 16.86
N PHE A 234 -15.32 6.89 17.85
CA PHE A 234 -16.15 6.06 18.69
C PHE A 234 -15.57 5.95 20.11
N LEU A 235 -16.37 5.41 21.03
CA LEU A 235 -15.91 5.09 22.38
C LEU A 235 -15.40 3.66 22.42
N CYS A 236 -14.16 3.48 22.85
CA CYS A 236 -13.56 2.17 23.08
C CYS A 236 -14.00 1.60 24.43
N ARG A 237 -14.22 2.47 25.43
CA ARG A 237 -14.79 2.11 26.72
C ARG A 237 -15.55 3.29 27.34
N PRO A 238 -16.57 3.04 28.18
CA PRO A 238 -17.20 1.73 28.43
C PRO A 238 -17.82 1.14 27.16
N VAL A 239 -17.83 -0.19 27.00
CA VAL A 239 -18.36 -0.84 25.77
C VAL A 239 -19.85 -0.55 25.55
N ALA A 240 -20.61 -0.41 26.63
CA ALA A 240 -22.03 -0.06 26.57
C ALA A 240 -22.28 1.45 26.36
N SER A 241 -21.23 2.27 26.40
CA SER A 241 -21.36 3.73 26.33
C SER A 241 -21.60 4.20 24.90
N LYS A 242 -22.42 5.25 24.76
CA LYS A 242 -22.77 5.83 23.46
C LYS A 242 -22.12 7.20 23.31
N LEU A 243 -21.50 7.37 22.15
CA LEU A 243 -21.06 8.67 21.66
C LEU A 243 -22.11 9.17 20.67
N LEU A 244 -22.78 10.25 21.02
CA LEU A 244 -23.75 10.90 20.16
C LEU A 244 -23.08 12.07 19.41
N GLY A 245 -23.73 12.57 18.36
CA GLY A 245 -23.21 13.60 17.47
C GLY A 245 -22.68 13.02 16.15
N THR A 246 -21.93 13.83 15.40
CA THR A 246 -21.33 13.41 14.13
C THR A 246 -20.12 12.54 14.39
N THR A 247 -20.29 11.21 14.40
CA THR A 247 -19.21 10.25 14.67
C THR A 247 -18.44 9.80 13.43
N ARG A 248 -18.89 10.20 12.23
CA ARG A 248 -18.24 9.86 10.96
C ARG A 248 -18.15 11.08 10.06
N LYS A 249 -16.97 11.30 9.47
CA LYS A 249 -16.76 12.35 8.46
C LYS A 249 -16.01 11.81 7.25
N LEU A 250 -16.41 12.23 6.06
CA LEU A 250 -15.72 11.89 4.82
C LEU A 250 -14.44 12.71 4.70
N LEU A 251 -13.37 12.12 4.16
CA LEU A 251 -12.07 12.80 4.05
C LEU A 251 -12.09 14.02 3.14
N ASN A 252 -12.96 14.04 2.13
CA ASN A 252 -13.15 15.17 1.23
C ASN A 252 -13.85 16.38 1.89
N THR A 253 -14.28 16.26 3.15
CA THR A 253 -14.86 17.38 3.93
C THR A 253 -13.83 18.05 4.84
N GLY A 254 -12.59 17.55 4.88
CA GLY A 254 -11.52 18.11 5.70
C GLY A 254 -10.86 19.34 5.11
N GLU A 255 -10.30 20.19 5.99
CA GLU A 255 -9.47 21.31 5.59
C GLU A 255 -8.10 20.80 5.14
N CYS A 256 -7.68 21.19 3.94
CA CYS A 256 -6.46 20.70 3.32
C CYS A 256 -5.37 21.77 3.35
N HIS A 257 -4.23 21.43 3.94
CA HIS A 257 -3.07 22.30 4.04
C HIS A 257 -1.86 21.61 3.41
N PRO A 258 -1.45 22.01 2.20
CA PRO A 258 -0.12 21.66 1.71
C PRO A 258 0.90 22.44 2.55
N THR A 259 1.65 21.75 3.40
CA THR A 259 2.80 22.34 4.07
C THR A 259 3.99 22.18 3.13
N GLU A 260 4.47 23.27 2.54
CA GLU A 260 5.82 23.29 1.99
C GLU A 260 6.77 23.26 3.18
N ASP A 261 7.55 22.19 3.32
CA ASP A 261 8.60 22.17 4.33
C ASP A 261 9.49 23.39 4.08
N ALA A 262 9.53 24.27 5.07
CA ALA A 262 10.32 25.49 5.08
C ALA A 262 11.82 25.16 5.20
N ALA A 263 12.36 24.37 4.28
CA ALA A 263 13.80 24.20 4.07
C ALA A 263 14.46 25.47 3.49
N ALA A 264 13.70 26.56 3.29
CA ALA A 264 14.24 27.84 2.85
C ALA A 264 15.06 28.59 3.93
N TRP A 265 15.11 28.10 5.18
CA TRP A 265 15.99 28.65 6.22
C TRP A 265 17.35 27.93 6.28
N PHE A 266 17.92 27.57 5.12
CA PHE A 266 19.33 27.18 5.08
C PHE A 266 20.20 28.44 5.10
N ASP A 267 20.68 28.71 6.30
CA ASP A 267 21.83 29.52 6.70
C ASP A 267 22.90 29.57 5.60
N GLY A 268 23.29 30.78 5.16
CA GLY A 268 24.03 31.08 3.94
C GLY A 268 25.50 30.61 3.89
N ARG A 269 25.81 29.43 4.42
CA ARG A 269 27.17 28.86 4.48
C ARG A 269 27.15 27.34 4.35
N ARG A 270 26.81 26.79 3.17
CA ARG A 270 27.28 25.45 2.79
C ARG A 270 27.41 25.28 1.28
N PHE A 271 28.49 24.59 0.92
CA PHE A 271 29.11 24.49 -0.39
C PHE A 271 28.22 23.84 -1.48
N PRO A 272 28.33 24.27 -2.75
CA PRO A 272 27.45 23.80 -3.84
C PRO A 272 27.70 22.38 -4.38
N SER A 273 28.49 21.52 -3.73
CA SER A 273 28.89 20.24 -4.32
C SER A 273 27.95 19.05 -4.03
N CYS A 274 26.81 19.26 -3.40
CA CYS A 274 25.77 18.23 -3.26
C CYS A 274 24.38 18.81 -3.54
N ALA A 275 24.22 19.48 -4.68
CA ALA A 275 22.91 19.83 -5.24
C ALA A 275 22.17 18.60 -5.80
N LYS A 276 22.39 17.42 -5.21
CA LYS A 276 21.58 16.23 -5.47
C LYS A 276 20.24 16.48 -4.81
N GLU A 277 19.33 17.04 -5.60
CA GLU A 277 17.89 16.88 -5.45
C GLU A 277 17.47 16.83 -3.98
N THR A 278 17.49 17.99 -3.30
CA THR A 278 16.54 18.22 -2.23
C THR A 278 15.15 18.23 -2.88
N GLN A 279 14.68 17.05 -3.30
CA GLN A 279 13.31 16.78 -3.69
C GLN A 279 12.48 17.30 -2.53
N GLN A 280 11.85 18.43 -2.77
CA GLN A 280 11.14 19.22 -1.78
C GLN A 280 9.94 18.38 -1.36
N ARG A 281 10.13 17.54 -0.33
CA ARG A 281 9.05 16.72 0.21
C ARG A 281 8.00 17.68 0.71
N ARG A 282 6.82 17.64 0.09
CA ARG A 282 5.67 18.42 0.54
C ARG A 282 4.86 17.52 1.44
N ARG A 283 4.42 18.06 2.58
CA ARG A 283 3.52 17.33 3.47
C ARG A 283 2.10 17.78 3.20
N LEU A 284 1.26 16.84 2.82
CA LEU A 284 -0.17 17.05 2.71
C LEU A 284 -0.81 16.78 4.07
N THR A 285 -1.53 17.77 4.60
CA THR A 285 -2.25 17.64 5.87
C THR A 285 -3.74 17.83 5.64
N VAL A 286 -4.56 16.89 6.10
CA VAL A 286 -6.02 16.98 6.12
C VAL A 286 -6.48 17.04 7.58
N VAL A 287 -7.24 18.08 7.92
CA VAL A 287 -7.77 18.28 9.27
C VAL A 287 -9.29 18.13 9.27
N LEU A 288 -9.80 17.24 10.12
CA LEU A 288 -11.23 17.06 10.37
C LEU A 288 -11.57 17.47 11.80
N TYR A 289 -12.58 18.31 11.94
CA TYR A 289 -13.06 18.83 13.22
C TYR A 289 -14.35 18.13 13.64
N PHE A 290 -14.38 17.52 14.82
CA PHE A 290 -15.56 16.88 15.41
C PHE A 290 -16.02 17.70 16.61
N ASN A 291 -17.08 18.50 16.41
CA ASN A 291 -17.45 19.62 17.29
C ASN A 291 -18.72 19.38 18.10
N ASP A 292 -19.45 18.29 17.85
CA ASP A 292 -20.79 18.01 18.38
C ASP A 292 -20.86 16.66 19.13
N LEU A 293 -19.71 16.12 19.53
CA LEU A 293 -19.61 14.84 20.22
C LEU A 293 -20.06 14.94 21.67
N HIS A 294 -20.86 13.99 22.15
CA HIS A 294 -21.32 13.97 23.54
C HIS A 294 -21.44 12.53 24.10
N PRO A 295 -20.78 12.22 25.23
CA PRO A 295 -20.89 10.92 25.89
C PRO A 295 -22.19 10.84 26.69
N VAL A 296 -22.82 9.67 26.74
CA VAL A 296 -24.11 9.50 27.44
C VAL A 296 -23.94 9.03 28.88
N GLU A 297 -22.94 8.22 29.16
CA GLU A 297 -22.74 7.55 30.44
C GLU A 297 -21.71 8.27 31.32
N VAL A 298 -21.85 8.13 32.64
CA VAL A 298 -20.84 8.55 33.63
C VAL A 298 -19.75 7.49 33.69
N GLY A 299 -18.52 7.91 33.94
CA GLY A 299 -17.36 7.03 34.14
C GLY A 299 -16.16 7.42 33.29
N GLU A 300 -15.14 6.58 33.30
CA GLU A 300 -13.95 6.80 32.50
C GLU A 300 -14.16 6.35 31.06
N HIS A 301 -13.91 7.26 30.13
CA HIS A 301 -14.14 7.09 28.71
C HIS A 301 -12.83 7.12 27.94
N LEU A 302 -12.75 6.30 26.89
CA LEU A 302 -11.64 6.31 25.94
C LEU A 302 -12.20 6.52 24.54
N VAL A 303 -11.80 7.60 23.87
CA VAL A 303 -12.20 7.88 22.49
C VAL A 303 -11.16 7.31 21.54
N GLY A 304 -11.62 6.45 20.63
CA GLY A 304 -10.85 5.91 19.53
C GLY A 304 -11.22 6.58 18.22
N VAL A 305 -10.26 6.62 17.31
CA VAL A 305 -10.40 7.14 15.95
C VAL A 305 -9.83 6.12 14.98
N GLU A 306 -10.63 5.74 13.99
CA GLU A 306 -10.22 4.83 12.93
C GLU A 306 -10.41 5.49 11.57
N VAL A 307 -9.42 5.35 10.70
CA VAL A 307 -9.54 5.79 9.30
C VAL A 307 -10.04 4.64 8.44
N GLU A 308 -11.18 4.84 7.80
CA GLU A 308 -11.88 3.83 7.02
C GLU A 308 -11.21 3.64 5.64
N PRO A 309 -10.62 2.46 5.38
CA PRO A 309 -10.13 2.12 4.06
C PRO A 309 -11.30 1.86 3.10
N LEU A 310 -11.22 2.47 1.92
CA LEU A 310 -12.15 2.21 0.84
C LEU A 310 -12.09 0.72 0.44
N PRO A 311 -13.23 0.06 0.14
CA PRO A 311 -13.28 -1.38 -0.13
C PRO A 311 -12.23 -1.94 -1.10
N PRO A 312 -11.97 -1.34 -2.29
CA PRO A 312 -10.97 -1.88 -3.23
C PRO A 312 -9.54 -1.77 -2.70
N PHE A 313 -9.29 -0.88 -1.75
CA PHE A 313 -7.96 -0.57 -1.24
C PHE A 313 -7.64 -1.25 0.10
N ARG A 314 -8.61 -1.88 0.77
CA ARG A 314 -8.40 -2.60 2.06
C ARG A 314 -7.23 -3.58 2.10
N PRO A 315 -6.94 -4.35 1.04
CA PRO A 315 -5.79 -5.27 1.03
C PRO A 315 -4.44 -4.53 0.94
N PHE A 316 -4.51 -3.26 0.56
CA PHE A 316 -3.37 -2.43 0.27
C PHE A 316 -3.12 -1.44 1.42
N VAL A 317 -4.12 -0.74 1.92
CA VAL A 317 -3.87 0.30 2.92
C VAL A 317 -3.98 -0.28 4.33
N PRO A 318 -3.03 0.03 5.23
CA PRO A 318 -3.11 -0.41 6.62
C PRO A 318 -4.33 0.20 7.31
N SER A 319 -4.93 -0.54 8.24
CA SER A 319 -5.88 0.05 9.18
C SER A 319 -5.14 1.08 10.05
N GLN A 320 -5.61 2.33 10.03
CA GLN A 320 -5.05 3.39 10.87
C GLN A 320 -5.96 3.64 12.05
N TYR A 321 -5.38 3.56 13.25
CA TYR A 321 -6.08 3.75 14.50
C TYR A 321 -5.27 4.63 15.44
N ALA A 322 -5.94 5.55 16.11
CA ALA A 322 -5.41 6.34 17.20
C ALA A 322 -6.46 6.47 18.30
N HIS A 323 -6.03 6.86 19.51
CA HIS A 323 -6.94 7.14 20.60
C HIS A 323 -6.47 8.36 21.37
N LEU A 324 -7.43 9.07 21.95
CA LEU A 324 -7.14 10.11 22.92
C LEU A 324 -6.79 9.48 24.27
N PRO A 325 -6.10 10.20 25.16
CA PRO A 325 -5.97 9.79 26.54
C PRO A 325 -7.37 9.60 27.19
N PRO A 326 -7.51 8.65 28.14
CA PRO A 326 -8.77 8.49 28.87
C PRO A 326 -9.18 9.77 29.59
N PHE A 327 -10.50 9.98 29.73
CA PHE A 327 -11.06 11.10 30.48
C PHE A 327 -12.27 10.69 31.30
N LEU A 328 -12.57 11.47 32.35
CA LEU A 328 -13.66 11.19 33.25
C LEU A 328 -14.90 12.01 32.87
N VAL A 329 -16.00 11.30 32.60
CA VAL A 329 -17.34 11.88 32.50
C VAL A 329 -17.97 11.79 33.89
N VAL A 330 -18.33 12.92 34.48
CA VAL A 330 -18.90 12.99 35.84
C VAL A 330 -20.38 13.33 35.78
N GLY A 331 -21.17 12.74 36.68
CA GLY A 331 -22.56 13.14 36.85
C GLY A 331 -22.65 14.65 37.14
N ARG A 332 -23.73 15.29 36.69
CA ARG A 332 -24.05 16.63 37.19
C ARG A 332 -24.17 16.52 38.70
N SER A 333 -23.30 17.19 39.44
CA SER A 333 -23.48 17.36 40.88
C SER A 333 -24.90 17.90 41.06
N GLY A 334 -25.73 17.15 41.80
CA GLY A 334 -27.05 17.63 42.18
C GLY A 334 -26.90 19.02 42.79
N ALA A 335 -27.57 20.00 42.20
CA ALA A 335 -27.97 21.18 42.93
C ALA A 335 -29.14 20.80 43.84
#